data_AF-W1DJR1-F1
#
_entry.id   AF-W1DJR1-F1
#
_cell.length_a   1.000
_cell.length_b   1.000
_cell.length_c   1.000
_cell.angle_alpha   90.00
_cell.angle_beta   90.00
_cell.angle_gamma   90.00
#
_symmetry.space_group_name_H-M   'P 1'
#
loop_
_entity.id
_entity.type
_entity.pdbx_description
1 polymer ?
#
loop_
_entity_poly.entity_id
_entity_poly.type
_entity_poly.pdbx_seq_one_letter_code
_entity_poly.pdbx_strand_id
1 'polypeptide(L)'
;MNSMNLSSCQAAQGIVGGLFPRTQVAQQKVCQDIAGESNIFSDWAASRQGCTVGGKMDSVQDKASDKDKERVMKNINIMWNALSKNRLFDGNKELKEFIMTLTGTLIFGENSEITPLPARTTDQDLIRAMMEGGTAKIYHCNDSDKCLKVVADATVTITSNKALKSQISALLSSIQNKAVADEKLTDQEKGFISSTTIPVFKYLVDPQMLGVSNSLIYQLTDYIGYDILLQYIQELIQQARAMISTGNYPQSTMDMIMENLNQASVQIAAFQSRVQVQQDALLVVDRQMSYMRQQVSARMMTRYQNNYHFGGNL
;
A
#
# COMPACT_ATOMS: atom_id res chain seq x y z
N MET A 1 2.36 -9.89 -25.40
CA MET A 1 3.36 -8.80 -25.51
C MET A 1 3.67 -8.33 -24.09
N ASN A 2 4.79 -8.76 -23.51
CA ASN A 2 5.24 -8.32 -22.18
C ASN A 2 6.08 -7.05 -22.33
N SER A 3 5.41 -5.88 -22.37
CA SER A 3 6.05 -4.56 -22.47
C SER A 3 6.41 -3.94 -21.11
N MET A 4 6.17 -4.63 -20.00
CA MET A 4 6.43 -4.11 -18.65
C MET A 4 7.86 -4.34 -18.13
N ASN A 5 8.78 -4.83 -18.97
CA ASN A 5 10.18 -5.03 -18.61
C ASN A 5 11.09 -4.02 -19.35
N LEU A 6 10.64 -2.76 -19.45
CA LEU A 6 11.58 -1.64 -19.65
C LEU A 6 12.59 -1.73 -18.51
N SER A 7 13.89 -1.78 -18.83
CA SER A 7 14.89 -1.86 -17.76
C SER A 7 14.67 -0.65 -16.86
N SER A 8 14.59 -0.88 -15.54
CA SER A 8 14.34 0.18 -14.55
C SER A 8 15.31 1.35 -14.70
N CYS A 9 16.51 1.10 -15.24
CA CYS A 9 17.50 2.11 -15.61
C CYS A 9 17.06 3.01 -16.78
N GLN A 10 16.49 2.45 -17.85
CA GLN A 10 15.97 3.25 -18.98
C GLN A 10 14.76 4.09 -18.56
N ALA A 11 13.88 3.52 -17.73
CA ALA A 11 12.78 4.26 -17.15
C ALA A 11 13.29 5.41 -16.26
N ALA A 12 14.25 5.15 -15.38
CA ALA A 12 14.89 6.17 -14.55
C ALA A 12 15.57 7.27 -15.38
N GLN A 13 16.30 6.92 -16.43
CA GLN A 13 16.93 7.88 -17.34
C GLN A 13 15.90 8.74 -18.08
N GLY A 14 14.78 8.16 -18.49
CA GLY A 14 13.67 8.90 -19.09
C GLY A 14 13.04 9.91 -18.12
N ILE A 15 12.83 9.50 -16.86
CA ILE A 15 12.34 10.37 -15.79
C ILE A 15 13.29 11.55 -15.57
N VAL A 16 14.58 11.27 -15.39
CA VAL A 16 15.61 12.30 -15.18
C VAL A 16 15.69 13.23 -16.39
N GLY A 17 15.74 12.69 -17.60
CA GLY A 17 15.81 13.48 -18.84
C GLY A 17 14.61 14.39 -19.05
N GLY A 18 13.41 13.95 -18.68
CA GLY A 18 12.19 14.77 -18.76
C GLY A 18 12.07 15.81 -17.64
N LEU A 19 12.51 15.47 -16.43
CA LEU A 19 12.42 16.34 -15.26
C LEU A 19 13.52 17.39 -15.19
N PHE A 20 14.76 17.05 -15.55
CA PHE A 20 15.92 17.92 -15.38
C PHE A 20 15.72 19.33 -15.97
N PRO A 21 15.33 19.50 -17.26
CA PRO A 21 15.15 20.84 -17.82
C PRO A 21 13.97 21.60 -17.19
N ARG A 22 12.86 20.91 -16.89
CA ARG A 22 11.69 21.54 -16.25
C ARG A 22 11.98 21.99 -14.82
N THR A 23 12.70 21.15 -14.09
CA THR A 23 13.14 21.44 -12.72
C THR A 23 14.10 22.61 -12.71
N GLN A 24 15.05 22.67 -13.65
CA GLN A 24 15.98 23.80 -13.76
C GLN A 24 15.25 25.14 -13.96
N VAL A 25 14.28 25.19 -14.88
CA VAL A 25 13.46 26.39 -15.10
C VAL A 25 12.64 26.75 -13.86
N ALA A 26 12.03 25.76 -13.20
CA ALA A 26 11.29 25.97 -11.96
C ALA A 26 12.20 26.53 -10.85
N GLN A 27 13.42 25.99 -10.69
CA GLN A 27 14.36 26.45 -9.68
C GLN A 27 14.87 27.88 -9.94
N GLN A 28 15.09 28.26 -11.20
CA GLN A 28 15.41 29.64 -11.57
C GLN A 28 14.29 30.61 -11.16
N LYS A 29 13.04 30.21 -11.38
CA LYS A 29 11.88 31.01 -10.98
C LYS A 29 11.76 31.11 -9.46
N VAL A 30 11.91 30.00 -8.74
CA VAL A 30 11.91 29.97 -7.27
C VAL A 30 13.01 30.86 -6.69
N CYS A 31 14.21 30.83 -7.25
CA CYS A 31 15.30 31.73 -6.83
C CYS A 31 14.94 33.21 -7.06
N GLN A 32 14.39 33.57 -8.21
CA GLN A 32 14.00 34.96 -8.47
C GLN A 32 12.89 35.43 -7.52
N ASP A 33 11.93 34.56 -7.20
CA ASP A 33 10.85 34.86 -6.25
C ASP A 33 11.42 35.10 -4.85
N ILE A 34 12.23 34.16 -4.33
CA ILE A 34 12.87 34.32 -3.01
C ILE A 34 13.71 35.60 -2.96
N ALA A 35 14.52 35.84 -3.99
CA ALA A 35 15.41 36.99 -4.03
C ALA A 35 14.66 38.33 -4.11
N GLY A 36 13.52 38.36 -4.80
CA GLY A 36 12.64 39.53 -4.85
C GLY A 36 12.02 39.85 -3.49
N GLU A 37 11.61 38.83 -2.74
CA GLU A 37 11.03 39.03 -1.39
C GLU A 37 12.05 39.41 -0.34
N SER A 38 13.29 38.94 -0.49
CA SER A 38 14.38 39.16 0.47
C SER A 38 15.35 40.28 0.07
N ASN A 39 15.03 41.04 -1.00
CA ASN A 39 15.85 42.14 -1.54
C ASN A 39 17.33 41.77 -1.71
N ILE A 40 17.62 40.54 -2.18
CA ILE A 40 19.01 40.03 -2.30
C ILE A 40 19.79 40.71 -3.44
N PHE A 41 19.10 41.14 -4.49
CA PHE A 41 19.72 41.79 -5.65
C PHE A 41 19.26 43.24 -5.80
N SER A 42 20.09 44.06 -6.46
CA SER A 42 19.84 45.48 -6.72
C SER A 42 18.65 45.75 -7.63
N ASP A 43 18.38 44.83 -8.57
CA ASP A 43 17.37 44.97 -9.59
C ASP A 43 17.00 43.60 -10.20
N TRP A 44 15.99 43.60 -11.07
CA TRP A 44 15.49 42.39 -11.73
C TRP A 44 16.54 41.73 -12.64
N ALA A 45 17.37 42.50 -13.34
CA ALA A 45 18.38 41.96 -14.25
C ALA A 45 19.49 41.26 -13.46
N ALA A 46 19.95 41.87 -12.37
CA ALA A 46 20.88 41.29 -11.41
C ALA A 46 20.31 40.00 -10.78
N SER A 47 19.01 39.97 -10.45
CA SER A 47 18.33 38.76 -9.97
C SER A 47 18.31 37.65 -11.01
N ARG A 48 17.95 37.97 -12.26
CA ARG A 48 17.94 36.99 -13.35
C ARG A 48 19.33 36.44 -13.62
N GLN A 49 20.36 37.29 -13.66
CA GLN A 49 21.74 36.85 -13.84
C GLN A 49 22.21 35.99 -12.65
N GLY A 50 21.98 36.43 -11.42
CA GLY A 50 22.38 35.74 -10.19
C GLY A 50 21.76 34.35 -10.06
N CYS A 51 20.46 34.23 -10.36
CA CYS A 51 19.70 32.98 -10.31
C CYS A 51 19.91 32.06 -11.54
N THR A 52 20.73 32.46 -12.53
CA THR A 52 21.02 31.63 -13.71
C THR A 52 22.52 31.33 -13.79
N VAL A 53 23.28 32.15 -14.51
CA VAL A 53 24.70 31.94 -14.80
C VAL A 53 25.62 32.56 -13.73
N GLY A 54 25.06 33.39 -12.83
CA GLY A 54 25.81 34.13 -11.82
C GLY A 54 26.15 33.35 -10.55
N GLY A 55 25.76 32.07 -10.45
CA GLY A 55 26.16 31.18 -9.36
C GLY A 55 25.61 31.56 -7.98
N LYS A 56 24.53 32.35 -7.90
CA LYS A 56 23.91 32.76 -6.63
C LYS A 56 22.70 31.92 -6.21
N MET A 57 22.28 30.96 -7.06
CA MET A 57 21.12 30.10 -6.82
C MET A 57 21.10 29.50 -5.41
N ASP A 58 22.16 28.79 -5.03
CA ASP A 58 22.25 28.12 -3.73
C ASP A 58 22.13 29.11 -2.57
N SER A 59 22.91 30.20 -2.60
CA SER A 59 22.90 31.21 -1.53
C SER A 59 21.55 31.93 -1.36
N VAL A 60 20.74 31.97 -2.43
CA VAL A 60 19.38 32.52 -2.39
C VAL A 60 18.43 31.47 -1.84
N GLN A 61 18.48 30.24 -2.35
CA GLN A 61 17.61 29.14 -1.92
C GLN A 61 17.82 28.74 -0.46
N ASP A 62 19.05 28.84 0.06
CA ASP A 62 19.36 28.59 1.48
C ASP A 62 18.67 29.61 2.42
N LYS A 63 18.18 30.74 1.87
CA LYS A 63 17.38 31.76 2.60
C LYS A 63 15.87 31.58 2.41
N ALA A 64 15.43 30.48 1.80
CA ALA A 64 14.01 30.21 1.59
C ALA A 64 13.24 30.22 2.92
N SER A 65 12.11 30.94 2.91
CA SER A 65 11.15 30.89 4.02
C SER A 65 10.37 29.57 4.02
N ASP A 66 9.64 29.27 5.09
CA ASP A 66 8.89 28.01 5.22
C ASP A 66 7.93 27.74 4.05
N LYS A 67 7.36 28.79 3.45
CA LYS A 67 6.45 28.66 2.29
C LYS A 67 7.15 28.19 1.00
N ASP A 68 8.45 28.43 0.90
CA ASP A 68 9.26 28.17 -0.29
C ASP A 68 10.17 26.95 -0.16
N LYS A 69 10.38 26.43 1.07
CA LYS A 69 11.24 25.27 1.32
C LYS A 69 10.89 24.05 0.47
N GLU A 70 9.60 23.84 0.19
CA GLU A 70 9.12 22.73 -0.64
C GLU A 70 9.20 23.03 -2.14
N ARG A 71 9.33 24.30 -2.53
CA ARG A 71 9.55 24.71 -3.92
C ARG A 71 11.02 24.58 -4.30
N VAL A 72 11.92 24.65 -3.31
CA VAL A 72 13.36 24.43 -3.45
C VAL A 72 13.63 22.92 -3.58
N MET A 73 13.99 22.48 -4.78
CA MET A 73 14.29 21.08 -5.10
C MET A 73 15.77 20.76 -4.79
N LYS A 74 16.17 20.94 -3.54
CA LYS A 74 17.54 20.71 -3.07
C LYS A 74 17.49 19.96 -1.75
N ASN A 75 18.25 18.87 -1.66
CA ASN A 75 18.34 18.03 -0.45
C ASN A 75 16.95 17.62 0.08
N ILE A 76 16.08 17.16 -0.81
CA ILE A 76 14.71 16.76 -0.49
C ILE A 76 14.34 15.43 -1.14
N ASN A 77 13.82 14.50 -0.33
CA ASN A 77 13.11 13.31 -0.80
C ASN A 77 11.61 13.61 -0.73
N ILE A 78 10.94 13.64 -1.88
CA ILE A 78 9.57 14.17 -1.99
C ILE A 78 8.57 13.36 -1.17
N MET A 79 8.58 12.03 -1.33
CA MET A 79 7.67 11.16 -0.58
C MET A 79 7.96 11.21 0.93
N TRP A 80 9.24 11.14 1.30
CA TRP A 80 9.64 11.22 2.71
C TRP A 80 9.23 12.55 3.36
N ASN A 81 9.45 13.67 2.68
CA ASN A 81 9.05 14.99 3.15
C ASN A 81 7.53 15.09 3.32
N ALA A 82 6.75 14.62 2.34
CA ALA A 82 5.30 14.65 2.41
C ALA A 82 4.76 13.81 3.57
N LEU A 83 5.22 12.57 3.72
CA LEU A 83 4.80 11.69 4.81
C LEU A 83 5.20 12.24 6.18
N SER A 84 6.31 12.95 6.28
CA SER A 84 6.77 13.56 7.55
C SER A 84 5.92 14.71 8.06
N LYS A 85 4.89 15.13 7.32
CA LYS A 85 3.93 16.15 7.76
C LYS A 85 2.68 15.57 8.41
N ASN A 86 2.50 14.25 8.40
CA ASN A 86 1.33 13.59 8.98
C ASN A 86 1.68 12.89 10.28
N ARG A 87 0.91 13.18 11.34
CA ARG A 87 1.02 12.52 12.65
C ARG A 87 0.95 11.00 12.59
N LEU A 88 0.22 10.45 11.63
CA LEU A 88 0.13 9.00 11.43
C LEU A 88 1.49 8.36 11.15
N PHE A 89 2.41 9.09 10.51
CA PHE A 89 3.74 8.61 10.13
C PHE A 89 4.83 9.12 11.07
N ASP A 90 4.49 9.93 12.07
CA ASP A 90 5.47 10.49 13.02
C ASP A 90 6.14 9.36 13.81
N GLY A 91 7.47 9.40 13.86
CA GLY A 91 8.28 8.40 14.57
C GLY A 91 8.28 6.99 13.97
N ASN A 92 7.57 6.75 12.85
CA ASN A 92 7.50 5.42 12.22
C ASN A 92 8.28 5.40 10.89
N LYS A 93 9.59 5.21 11.00
CA LYS A 93 10.52 5.17 9.86
C LYS A 93 10.19 4.01 8.93
N GLU A 94 9.94 2.83 9.48
CA GLU A 94 9.66 1.60 8.75
C GLU A 94 8.39 1.74 7.91
N LEU A 95 7.35 2.39 8.43
CA LEU A 95 6.12 2.66 7.68
C LEU A 95 6.38 3.64 6.52
N LYS A 96 7.17 4.70 6.72
CA LYS A 96 7.54 5.61 5.63
C LYS A 96 8.36 4.92 4.56
N GLU A 97 9.34 4.09 4.95
CA GLU A 97 10.14 3.25 4.06
C GLU A 97 9.27 2.29 3.25
N PHE A 98 8.28 1.67 3.91
CA PHE A 98 7.33 0.78 3.25
C PHE A 98 6.45 1.51 2.23
N ILE A 99 5.86 2.65 2.60
CA ILE A 99 5.05 3.47 1.67
C ILE A 99 5.90 3.94 0.50
N MET A 100 7.12 4.41 0.77
CA MET A 100 8.07 4.83 -0.26
C MET A 100 8.48 3.66 -1.17
N THR A 101 8.60 2.45 -0.64
CA THR A 101 8.85 1.23 -1.43
C THR A 101 7.66 0.93 -2.36
N LEU A 102 6.43 1.01 -1.83
CA LEU A 102 5.22 0.74 -2.60
C LEU A 102 4.98 1.80 -3.69
N THR A 103 5.20 3.07 -3.38
CA THR A 103 4.80 4.20 -4.25
C THR A 103 5.94 4.81 -5.06
N GLY A 104 7.19 4.52 -4.69
CA GLY A 104 8.36 5.20 -5.24
C GLY A 104 8.53 6.62 -4.67
N THR A 105 9.59 7.30 -5.11
CA THR A 105 9.86 8.70 -4.76
C THR A 105 10.83 9.35 -5.75
N LEU A 106 11.02 10.65 -5.61
CA LEU A 106 12.07 11.42 -6.25
C LEU A 106 12.96 12.01 -5.16
N ILE A 107 14.27 11.80 -5.28
CA ILE A 107 15.27 12.42 -4.40
C ILE A 107 16.01 13.48 -5.19
N PHE A 108 16.01 14.70 -4.68
CA PHE A 108 16.80 15.80 -5.19
C PHE A 108 18.00 16.02 -4.25
N GLY A 109 19.20 15.74 -4.77
CA GLY A 109 20.45 15.92 -4.04
C GLY A 109 20.90 17.38 -3.96
N GLU A 110 22.12 17.60 -3.46
CA GLU A 110 22.69 18.93 -3.26
C GLU A 110 22.97 19.66 -4.57
N ASN A 111 23.40 18.93 -5.61
CA ASN A 111 23.78 19.48 -6.92
C ASN A 111 22.66 19.38 -7.97
N SER A 112 21.39 19.42 -7.56
CA SER A 112 20.24 19.17 -8.44
C SER A 112 20.25 17.78 -9.13
N GLU A 113 21.01 16.83 -8.59
CA GLU A 113 20.96 15.43 -9.01
C GLU A 113 19.57 14.87 -8.68
N ILE A 114 18.93 14.25 -9.66
CA ILE A 114 17.61 13.63 -9.51
C ILE A 114 17.79 12.12 -9.47
N THR A 115 17.47 11.51 -8.35
CA THR A 115 17.47 10.05 -8.19
C THR A 115 16.03 9.55 -8.07
N PRO A 116 15.43 9.04 -9.15
CA PRO A 116 14.11 8.43 -9.08
C PRO A 116 14.20 7.04 -8.46
N LEU A 117 13.32 6.75 -7.50
CA LEU A 117 13.10 5.42 -6.96
C LEU A 117 11.74 4.92 -7.47
N PRO A 118 11.69 3.87 -8.31
CA PRO A 118 10.44 3.37 -8.88
C PRO A 118 9.56 2.70 -7.82
N ALA A 119 8.25 2.68 -8.06
CA ALA A 119 7.29 1.96 -7.25
C ALA A 119 7.52 0.43 -7.33
N ARG A 120 7.47 -0.26 -6.20
CA ARG A 120 7.53 -1.73 -6.09
C ARG A 120 6.20 -2.34 -5.63
N THR A 121 5.08 -1.68 -5.94
CA THR A 121 3.72 -2.04 -5.48
C THR A 121 3.31 -3.50 -5.73
N THR A 122 3.84 -4.12 -6.78
CA THR A 122 3.51 -5.49 -7.20
C THR A 122 4.66 -6.46 -7.10
N ASP A 123 5.70 -6.10 -6.34
CA ASP A 123 6.79 -6.99 -6.03
C ASP A 123 6.26 -8.25 -5.32
N GLN A 124 6.42 -9.39 -5.98
CA GLN A 124 5.90 -10.67 -5.51
C GLN A 124 6.62 -11.13 -4.25
N ASP A 125 7.90 -10.81 -4.08
CA ASP A 125 8.65 -11.18 -2.88
C ASP A 125 8.18 -10.35 -1.69
N LEU A 126 7.87 -9.07 -1.89
CA LEU A 126 7.28 -8.21 -0.87
C LEU A 126 5.90 -8.72 -0.42
N ILE A 127 5.00 -8.97 -1.38
CA ILE A 127 3.66 -9.49 -1.09
C ILE A 127 3.75 -10.86 -0.40
N ARG A 128 4.60 -11.77 -0.90
CA ARG A 128 4.79 -13.10 -0.31
C ARG A 128 5.34 -13.00 1.11
N ALA A 129 6.35 -12.16 1.35
CA ALA A 129 6.92 -11.98 2.68
C ALA A 129 5.88 -11.47 3.70
N MET A 130 4.99 -10.57 3.29
CA MET A 130 3.90 -10.09 4.16
C MET A 130 2.84 -11.16 4.42
N MET A 131 2.52 -11.97 3.41
CA MET A 131 1.50 -13.01 3.50
C MET A 131 1.96 -14.24 4.27
N GLU A 132 3.15 -14.76 3.97
CA GLU A 132 3.65 -16.08 4.42
C GLU A 132 4.90 -16.00 5.31
N GLY A 133 5.58 -14.86 5.29
CA GLY A 133 6.89 -14.68 5.90
C GLY A 133 8.02 -14.90 4.89
N GLY A 134 9.25 -14.78 5.36
CA GLY A 134 10.45 -14.83 4.54
C GLY A 134 11.09 -13.45 4.38
N THR A 135 11.79 -13.25 3.27
CA THR A 135 12.56 -12.04 3.02
C THR A 135 12.03 -11.25 1.84
N ALA A 136 12.07 -9.93 1.94
CA ALA A 136 11.75 -9.02 0.85
C ALA A 136 12.77 -7.89 0.76
N LYS A 137 12.77 -7.19 -0.38
CA LYS A 137 13.60 -6.01 -0.61
C LYS A 137 12.76 -4.74 -0.45
N ILE A 138 13.25 -3.82 0.37
CA ILE A 138 12.63 -2.52 0.59
C ILE A 138 13.65 -1.39 0.41
N TYR A 139 13.14 -0.19 0.21
CA TYR A 139 13.93 1.01 0.32
C TYR A 139 14.20 1.34 1.79
N HIS A 140 15.47 1.42 2.15
CA HIS A 140 15.89 1.79 3.49
C HIS A 140 16.66 3.10 3.49
N CYS A 141 16.27 4.03 4.34
CA CYS A 141 16.93 5.30 4.54
C CYS A 141 18.08 5.13 5.53
N ASN A 142 19.30 5.48 5.15
CA ASN A 142 20.43 5.46 6.10
C ASN A 142 20.29 6.54 7.19
N ASP A 143 19.57 7.63 6.89
CA ASP A 143 19.23 8.70 7.81
C ASP A 143 17.71 8.78 8.05
N SER A 144 17.30 9.25 9.23
CA SER A 144 15.87 9.34 9.60
C SER A 144 15.27 10.74 9.42
N ASP A 145 16.08 11.74 9.04
CA ASP A 145 15.62 13.12 8.92
C ASP A 145 15.06 13.39 7.53
N LYS A 146 15.89 13.30 6.49
CA LYS A 146 15.51 13.66 5.12
C LYS A 146 15.47 12.47 4.15
N CYS A 147 16.04 11.32 4.54
CA CYS A 147 16.11 10.12 3.71
C CYS A 147 16.69 10.42 2.32
N LEU A 148 17.85 11.09 2.28
CA LEU A 148 18.52 11.43 1.02
C LEU A 148 19.41 10.29 0.52
N LYS A 149 19.87 9.44 1.43
CA LYS A 149 20.71 8.27 1.10
C LYS A 149 19.91 7.00 1.31
N VAL A 150 19.41 6.44 0.21
CA VAL A 150 18.57 5.23 0.22
C VAL A 150 19.37 4.02 -0.24
N VAL A 151 19.31 2.94 0.56
CA VAL A 151 19.70 1.60 0.15
C VAL A 151 18.50 0.99 -0.58
N ALA A 152 18.61 0.82 -1.89
CA ALA A 152 17.48 0.43 -2.74
C ALA A 152 17.00 -1.02 -2.51
N ASP A 153 17.86 -1.91 -2.00
CA ASP A 153 17.60 -3.34 -1.86
C ASP A 153 17.94 -3.86 -0.45
N ALA A 154 17.54 -3.10 0.57
CA ALA A 154 17.69 -3.55 1.95
C ALA A 154 16.78 -4.77 2.19
N THR A 155 17.33 -5.80 2.81
CA THR A 155 16.57 -7.01 3.14
C THR A 155 15.80 -6.79 4.43
N VAL A 156 14.49 -6.98 4.38
CA VAL A 156 13.63 -7.15 5.57
C VAL A 156 13.24 -8.62 5.70
N THR A 157 13.14 -9.11 6.94
CA THR A 157 12.71 -10.48 7.24
C THR A 157 11.45 -10.46 8.10
N ILE A 158 10.41 -11.15 7.65
CA ILE A 158 9.16 -11.37 8.39
C ILE A 158 9.15 -12.83 8.81
N THR A 159 9.08 -13.09 10.11
CA THR A 159 8.96 -14.45 10.62
C THR A 159 7.58 -14.99 10.28
N SER A 160 7.48 -16.29 9.95
CA SER A 160 6.22 -16.90 9.49
C SER A 160 5.06 -16.71 10.47
N ASN A 161 5.33 -16.76 11.78
CA ASN A 161 4.33 -16.50 12.83
C ASN A 161 3.81 -15.05 12.88
N LYS A 162 4.57 -14.09 12.34
CA LYS A 162 4.17 -12.68 12.21
C LYS A 162 3.56 -12.39 10.83
N ALA A 163 3.60 -13.33 9.91
CA ALA A 163 3.00 -13.17 8.59
C ALA A 163 1.47 -13.20 8.67
N LEU A 164 0.82 -12.52 7.73
CA LEU A 164 -0.62 -12.27 7.78
C LEU A 164 -1.43 -13.57 7.76
N LYS A 165 -1.04 -14.57 6.93
CA LYS A 165 -1.72 -15.86 6.89
C LYS A 165 -1.64 -16.61 8.21
N SER A 166 -0.49 -16.59 8.89
CA SER A 166 -0.35 -17.27 10.19
C SER A 166 -1.23 -16.62 11.26
N GLN A 167 -1.32 -15.28 11.27
CA GLN A 167 -2.16 -14.55 12.21
C GLN A 167 -3.65 -14.80 11.94
N ILE A 168 -4.06 -14.75 10.67
CA ILE A 168 -5.45 -15.01 10.26
C ILE A 168 -5.83 -16.45 10.55
N SER A 169 -4.96 -17.42 10.22
CA SER A 169 -5.22 -18.83 10.52
C SER A 169 -5.43 -19.07 12.01
N ALA A 170 -4.60 -18.47 12.87
CA ALA A 170 -4.76 -18.55 14.31
C ALA A 170 -6.10 -17.94 14.80
N LEU A 171 -6.51 -16.79 14.25
CA LEU A 171 -7.79 -16.16 14.56
C LEU A 171 -8.97 -17.03 14.10
N LEU A 172 -8.94 -17.54 12.87
CA LEU A 172 -10.00 -18.39 12.33
C LEU A 172 -10.13 -19.69 13.13
N SER A 173 -9.02 -20.34 13.48
CA SER A 173 -9.02 -21.54 14.32
C SER A 173 -9.53 -21.25 15.74
N SER A 174 -9.17 -20.10 16.32
CA SER A 174 -9.68 -19.70 17.64
C SER A 174 -11.19 -19.43 17.62
N ILE A 175 -11.69 -18.69 16.62
CA ILE A 175 -13.12 -18.45 16.42
C ILE A 175 -13.86 -19.77 16.23
N GLN A 176 -13.30 -20.67 15.43
CA GLN A 176 -13.89 -21.98 15.17
C GLN A 176 -14.03 -22.80 16.46
N ASN A 177 -12.95 -22.92 17.24
CA ASN A 177 -12.95 -23.70 18.48
C ASN A 177 -13.96 -23.15 19.49
N LYS A 178 -14.05 -21.83 19.61
CA LYS A 178 -15.02 -21.17 20.47
C LYS A 178 -16.46 -21.37 20.01
N ALA A 179 -16.70 -21.35 18.70
CA ALA A 179 -18.03 -21.63 18.16
C ALA A 179 -18.50 -23.06 18.44
N VAL A 180 -17.57 -24.04 18.48
CA VAL A 180 -17.87 -25.44 18.84
C VAL A 180 -18.08 -25.60 20.34
N ALA A 181 -17.25 -24.94 21.15
CA ALA A 181 -17.30 -25.01 22.61
C ALA A 181 -18.37 -24.10 23.24
N ASP A 182 -19.11 -23.34 22.44
CA ASP A 182 -20.07 -22.31 22.89
C ASP A 182 -19.42 -21.25 23.81
N GLU A 183 -18.20 -20.83 23.44
CA GLU A 183 -17.42 -19.83 24.16
C GLU A 183 -17.51 -18.44 23.53
N LYS A 184 -17.43 -17.40 24.36
CA LYS A 184 -17.46 -16.00 23.90
C LYS A 184 -16.22 -15.64 23.07
N LEU A 185 -16.43 -14.85 22.01
CA LEU A 185 -15.34 -14.24 21.25
C LEU A 185 -14.67 -13.08 22.03
N THR A 186 -13.37 -12.94 21.81
CA THR A 186 -12.55 -11.79 22.22
C THR A 186 -12.83 -10.58 21.34
N ASP A 187 -12.46 -9.39 21.80
CA ASP A 187 -12.67 -8.17 21.03
C ASP A 187 -11.80 -8.11 19.76
N GLN A 188 -10.63 -8.75 19.76
CA GLN A 188 -9.81 -8.91 18.57
C GLN A 188 -10.51 -9.77 17.51
N GLU A 189 -11.12 -10.90 17.90
CA GLU A 189 -11.86 -11.76 16.97
C GLU A 189 -13.11 -11.06 16.42
N LYS A 190 -13.85 -10.32 17.26
CA LYS A 190 -14.97 -9.48 16.81
C LYS A 190 -14.52 -8.41 15.83
N GLY A 191 -13.42 -7.72 16.15
CA GLY A 191 -12.81 -6.70 15.29
C GLY A 191 -12.41 -7.28 13.93
N PHE A 192 -11.74 -8.44 13.92
CA PHE A 192 -11.38 -9.16 12.71
C PHE A 192 -12.60 -9.53 11.84
N ILE A 193 -13.68 -10.03 12.44
CA ILE A 193 -14.92 -10.33 11.71
C ILE A 193 -15.52 -9.06 11.11
N SER A 194 -15.49 -7.94 11.83
CA SER A 194 -16.01 -6.65 11.33
C SER A 194 -15.14 -6.00 10.26
N SER A 195 -13.85 -6.36 10.16
CA SER A 195 -12.91 -5.79 9.20
C SER A 195 -12.89 -6.50 7.85
N THR A 196 -13.57 -7.65 7.71
CA THR A 196 -13.63 -8.39 6.44
C THR A 196 -15.06 -8.43 5.90
N THR A 197 -15.19 -8.36 4.57
CA THR A 197 -16.46 -8.58 3.88
C THR A 197 -16.87 -10.05 3.83
N ILE A 198 -15.96 -10.97 4.19
CA ILE A 198 -16.18 -12.40 4.14
C ILE A 198 -17.01 -12.83 5.38
N PRO A 199 -18.16 -13.51 5.21
CA PRO A 199 -18.98 -13.96 6.33
C PRO A 199 -18.33 -15.14 7.06
N VAL A 200 -17.33 -14.85 7.91
CA VAL A 200 -16.47 -15.82 8.61
C VAL A 200 -17.27 -16.93 9.29
N PHE A 201 -18.34 -16.60 10.02
CA PHE A 201 -19.17 -17.59 10.71
C PHE A 201 -19.85 -18.59 9.77
N LYS A 202 -20.36 -18.12 8.62
CA LYS A 202 -20.98 -18.96 7.59
C LYS A 202 -20.00 -19.98 7.03
N TYR A 203 -18.71 -19.68 7.04
CA TYR A 203 -17.72 -20.61 6.51
C TYR A 203 -17.08 -21.53 7.56
N LEU A 204 -17.07 -21.13 8.83
CA LEU A 204 -16.42 -21.92 9.89
C LEU A 204 -17.34 -22.88 10.64
N VAL A 205 -18.58 -22.47 10.93
CA VAL A 205 -19.53 -23.24 11.80
C VAL A 205 -20.33 -24.27 10.99
N ASP A 206 -20.53 -23.90 9.75
CA ASP A 206 -21.62 -24.34 8.91
C ASP A 206 -21.28 -25.66 8.17
N PRO A 207 -20.01 -25.95 7.80
CA PRO A 207 -19.57 -27.30 7.40
C PRO A 207 -19.55 -28.32 8.54
N GLN A 208 -19.33 -27.86 9.78
CA GLN A 208 -19.27 -28.76 10.94
C GLN A 208 -20.63 -29.34 11.28
N MET A 209 -21.70 -28.54 11.14
CA MET A 209 -23.08 -29.04 11.26
C MET A 209 -23.44 -30.10 10.21
N LEU A 210 -22.67 -30.19 9.12
CA LEU A 210 -22.84 -31.18 8.06
C LEU A 210 -21.86 -32.35 8.18
N GLY A 211 -21.00 -32.39 9.21
CA GLY A 211 -20.00 -33.45 9.40
C GLY A 211 -18.86 -33.41 8.37
N VAL A 212 -18.65 -32.28 7.68
CA VAL A 212 -17.58 -32.11 6.69
C VAL A 212 -16.33 -31.55 7.37
N SER A 213 -15.18 -32.19 7.16
CA SER A 213 -13.89 -31.71 7.67
C SER A 213 -13.53 -30.35 7.06
N ASN A 214 -13.01 -29.43 7.88
CA ASN A 214 -12.88 -28.01 7.51
C ASN A 214 -11.65 -27.70 6.63
N SER A 215 -11.60 -28.27 5.41
CA SER A 215 -10.55 -28.00 4.42
C SER A 215 -10.58 -26.56 3.88
N LEU A 216 -11.64 -25.81 4.16
CA LEU A 216 -11.87 -24.44 3.70
C LEU A 216 -11.07 -23.39 4.47
N ILE A 217 -10.56 -23.68 5.68
CA ILE A 217 -9.85 -22.70 6.51
C ILE A 217 -8.62 -22.14 5.79
N TYR A 218 -7.82 -22.99 5.15
CA TYR A 218 -6.62 -22.54 4.42
C TYR A 218 -6.98 -21.66 3.24
N GLN A 219 -8.00 -22.05 2.49
CA GLN A 219 -8.49 -21.26 1.36
C GLN A 219 -9.00 -19.89 1.84
N LEU A 220 -9.85 -19.87 2.87
CA LEU A 220 -10.35 -18.64 3.48
C LEU A 220 -9.23 -17.75 4.04
N THR A 221 -8.21 -18.36 4.66
CA THR A 221 -7.04 -17.64 5.18
C THR A 221 -6.33 -16.89 4.07
N ASP A 222 -6.10 -17.55 2.93
CA ASP A 222 -5.45 -16.93 1.78
C ASP A 222 -6.25 -15.75 1.25
N TYR A 223 -7.57 -15.91 1.07
CA TYR A 223 -8.43 -14.83 0.57
C TYR A 223 -8.54 -13.65 1.53
N ILE A 224 -8.86 -13.91 2.79
CA ILE A 224 -8.97 -12.84 3.81
C ILE A 224 -7.62 -12.12 3.94
N GLY A 225 -6.50 -12.86 3.85
CA GLY A 225 -5.16 -12.28 3.87
C GLY A 225 -4.92 -11.32 2.70
N TYR A 226 -5.23 -11.74 1.47
CA TYR A 226 -5.05 -10.85 0.31
C TYR A 226 -5.99 -9.66 0.36
N ASP A 227 -7.25 -9.84 0.77
CA ASP A 227 -8.23 -8.75 0.90
C ASP A 227 -7.74 -7.68 1.88
N ILE A 228 -7.36 -8.09 3.11
CA ILE A 228 -6.83 -7.19 4.13
C ILE A 228 -5.54 -6.51 3.67
N LEU A 229 -4.61 -7.27 3.08
CA LEU A 229 -3.33 -6.72 2.62
C LEU A 229 -3.53 -5.66 1.53
N LEU A 230 -4.39 -5.95 0.55
CA LEU A 230 -4.62 -5.03 -0.56
C LEU A 230 -5.38 -3.80 -0.12
N GLN A 231 -6.38 -3.95 0.74
CA GLN A 231 -7.05 -2.81 1.34
C GLN A 231 -6.07 -1.92 2.10
N TYR A 232 -5.19 -2.52 2.92
CA TYR A 232 -4.18 -1.78 3.66
C TYR A 232 -3.23 -1.03 2.71
N ILE A 233 -2.73 -1.67 1.66
CA ILE A 233 -1.87 -1.02 0.66
C ILE A 233 -2.62 0.13 -0.05
N GLN A 234 -3.89 -0.06 -0.42
CA GLN A 234 -4.71 0.99 -1.03
C GLN A 234 -4.86 2.21 -0.12
N GLU A 235 -5.15 1.98 1.17
CA GLU A 235 -5.27 3.04 2.16
C GLU A 235 -3.95 3.81 2.33
N LEU A 236 -2.81 3.12 2.37
CA LEU A 236 -1.49 3.74 2.44
C LEU A 236 -1.19 4.60 1.20
N ILE A 237 -1.48 4.10 -0.01
CA ILE A 237 -1.29 4.87 -1.25
C ILE A 237 -2.20 6.11 -1.26
N GLN A 238 -3.44 5.98 -0.80
CA GLN A 238 -4.38 7.09 -0.74
C GLN A 238 -3.93 8.17 0.25
N GLN A 239 -3.40 7.77 1.41
CA GLN A 239 -2.84 8.69 2.38
C GLN A 239 -1.57 9.37 1.85
N ALA A 240 -0.66 8.63 1.20
CA ALA A 240 0.51 9.20 0.55
C ALA A 240 0.12 10.26 -0.49
N ARG A 241 -0.88 9.96 -1.34
CA ARG A 241 -1.43 10.90 -2.31
C ARG A 241 -1.97 12.16 -1.65
N ALA A 242 -2.73 12.03 -0.57
CA ALA A 242 -3.25 13.17 0.17
C ALA A 242 -2.12 14.06 0.71
N MET A 243 -1.07 13.45 1.28
CA MET A 243 0.08 14.20 1.80
C MET A 243 0.86 14.93 0.72
N ILE A 244 1.07 14.29 -0.43
CA ILE A 244 1.75 14.91 -1.57
C ILE A 244 0.92 16.11 -2.08
N SER A 245 -0.40 15.97 -2.23
CA SER A 245 -1.28 17.04 -2.69
C SER A 245 -1.31 18.28 -1.80
N THR A 246 -0.98 18.15 -0.52
CA THR A 246 -0.90 19.29 0.41
C THR A 246 0.41 20.07 0.31
N GLY A 247 1.43 19.51 -0.35
CA GLY A 247 2.74 20.15 -0.50
C GLY A 247 2.79 21.19 -1.63
N ASN A 248 3.72 22.12 -1.51
CA ASN A 248 3.96 23.19 -2.49
C ASN A 248 5.14 22.85 -3.42
N TYR A 249 5.17 21.63 -3.94
CA TYR A 249 6.24 21.18 -4.85
C TYR A 249 6.03 21.74 -6.27
N PRO A 250 7.09 21.90 -7.08
CA PRO A 250 6.96 22.29 -8.48
C PRO A 250 6.05 21.35 -9.27
N GLN A 251 5.23 21.90 -10.17
CA GLN A 251 4.23 21.12 -10.93
C GLN A 251 4.84 19.92 -11.66
N SER A 252 6.02 20.08 -12.28
CA SER A 252 6.70 18.98 -12.96
C SER A 252 7.04 17.81 -12.03
N THR A 253 7.41 18.10 -10.78
CA THR A 253 7.68 17.08 -9.75
C THR A 253 6.39 16.42 -9.31
N MET A 254 5.32 17.20 -9.12
CA MET A 254 3.99 16.71 -8.76
C MET A 254 3.42 15.78 -9.81
N ASP A 255 3.47 16.16 -11.09
CA ASP A 255 2.98 15.34 -12.19
C ASP A 255 3.63 13.95 -12.19
N MET A 256 4.94 13.89 -11.96
CA MET A 256 5.70 12.63 -11.94
C MET A 256 5.36 11.76 -10.72
N ILE A 257 5.26 12.34 -9.52
CA ILE A 257 4.90 11.56 -8.33
C ILE A 257 3.44 11.09 -8.40
N MET A 258 2.52 11.93 -8.90
CA MET A 258 1.13 11.55 -9.09
C MET A 258 0.98 10.43 -10.11
N GLU A 259 1.80 10.45 -11.18
CA GLU A 259 1.84 9.35 -12.13
C GLU A 259 2.33 8.05 -11.48
N ASN A 260 3.40 8.08 -10.67
CA ASN A 260 3.84 6.90 -9.92
C ASN A 260 2.73 6.36 -8.99
N LEU A 261 2.02 7.24 -8.29
CA LEU A 261 0.89 6.88 -7.43
C LEU A 261 -0.29 6.32 -8.23
N ASN A 262 -0.59 6.86 -9.40
CA ASN A 262 -1.63 6.33 -10.30
C ASN A 262 -1.27 4.94 -10.80
N GLN A 263 -0.02 4.74 -11.23
CA GLN A 263 0.48 3.43 -11.66
C GLN A 263 0.42 2.41 -10.52
N ALA A 264 0.81 2.80 -9.30
CA ALA A 264 0.69 1.95 -8.12
C ALA A 264 -0.77 1.54 -7.86
N SER A 265 -1.71 2.50 -7.91
CA SER A 265 -3.15 2.21 -7.77
C SER A 265 -3.68 1.27 -8.86
N VAL A 266 -3.31 1.47 -10.12
CA VAL A 266 -3.72 0.61 -11.25
C VAL A 266 -3.15 -0.81 -11.08
N GLN A 267 -1.88 -0.92 -10.69
CA GLN A 267 -1.23 -2.19 -10.43
C GLN A 267 -1.92 -2.98 -9.30
N ILE A 268 -2.31 -2.29 -8.23
CA ILE A 268 -3.04 -2.89 -7.12
C ILE A 268 -4.45 -3.30 -7.53
N ALA A 269 -5.18 -2.48 -8.29
CA ALA A 269 -6.49 -2.86 -8.82
C ALA A 269 -6.41 -4.10 -9.72
N ALA A 270 -5.38 -4.18 -10.58
CA ALA A 270 -5.14 -5.36 -11.42
C ALA A 270 -4.78 -6.59 -10.59
N PHE A 271 -4.05 -6.43 -9.49
CA PHE A 271 -3.77 -7.53 -8.56
C PHE A 271 -5.04 -7.96 -7.81
N GLN A 272 -5.84 -7.03 -7.32
CA GLN A 272 -7.12 -7.31 -6.67
C GLN A 272 -8.10 -8.07 -7.58
N SER A 273 -8.20 -7.67 -8.86
CA SER A 273 -9.02 -8.39 -9.84
C SER A 273 -8.59 -9.86 -10.01
N ARG A 274 -7.28 -10.14 -10.00
CA ARG A 274 -6.77 -11.52 -10.06
C ARG A 274 -7.14 -12.34 -8.83
N VAL A 275 -7.09 -11.73 -7.64
CA VAL A 275 -7.50 -12.38 -6.38
C VAL A 275 -9.01 -12.63 -6.36
N GLN A 276 -9.83 -11.67 -6.81
CA GLN A 276 -11.29 -11.82 -6.88
C GLN A 276 -11.74 -12.96 -7.81
N VAL A 277 -11.09 -13.14 -8.97
CA VAL A 277 -11.40 -14.27 -9.87
C VAL A 277 -11.17 -15.62 -9.16
N GLN A 278 -10.14 -15.70 -8.30
CA GLN A 278 -9.91 -16.90 -7.49
C GLN A 278 -10.96 -17.07 -6.38
N GLN A 279 -11.56 -15.99 -5.88
CA GLN A 279 -12.64 -16.01 -4.89
C GLN A 279 -13.96 -16.51 -5.48
N ASP A 280 -14.32 -16.08 -6.69
CA ASP A 280 -15.57 -16.51 -7.36
C ASP A 280 -15.61 -18.04 -7.53
N ALA A 281 -14.46 -18.65 -7.82
CA ALA A 281 -14.34 -20.11 -7.87
C ALA A 281 -14.68 -20.77 -6.51
N LEU A 282 -14.32 -20.13 -5.40
CA LEU A 282 -14.66 -20.62 -4.05
C LEU A 282 -16.14 -20.42 -3.72
N LEU A 283 -16.74 -19.31 -4.15
CA LEU A 283 -18.17 -19.03 -3.96
C LEU A 283 -19.06 -20.03 -4.71
N VAL A 284 -18.58 -20.58 -5.84
CA VAL A 284 -19.26 -21.69 -6.52
C VAL A 284 -19.32 -22.92 -5.63
N VAL A 285 -18.23 -23.24 -4.91
CA VAL A 285 -18.19 -24.36 -3.95
C VAL A 285 -19.15 -24.11 -2.77
N ASP A 286 -19.21 -22.88 -2.25
CA ASP A 286 -20.18 -22.50 -1.21
C ASP A 286 -21.63 -22.69 -1.68
N ARG A 287 -21.93 -22.26 -2.90
CA ARG A 287 -23.28 -22.41 -3.47
C ARG A 287 -23.68 -23.88 -3.54
N GLN A 288 -22.75 -24.77 -3.92
CA GLN A 288 -22.97 -26.22 -3.89
C GLN A 288 -23.22 -26.76 -2.47
N MET A 289 -22.47 -26.29 -1.46
CA MET A 289 -22.73 -26.66 -0.07
C MET A 289 -24.09 -26.19 0.43
N SER A 290 -24.52 -24.98 0.06
CA SER A 290 -25.86 -24.47 0.38
C SER A 290 -26.95 -25.34 -0.23
N TYR A 291 -26.77 -25.83 -1.46
CA TYR A 291 -27.70 -26.80 -2.06
C TYR A 291 -27.71 -28.13 -1.29
N MET A 292 -26.56 -28.64 -0.86
CA MET A 292 -26.49 -29.84 -0.03
C MET A 292 -27.24 -29.64 1.30
N ARG A 293 -27.14 -28.46 1.93
CA ARG A 293 -27.94 -28.15 3.13
C ARG A 293 -29.43 -28.22 2.88
N GLN A 294 -29.91 -27.59 1.80
CA GLN A 294 -31.33 -27.63 1.46
C GLN A 294 -31.82 -29.08 1.28
N GLN A 295 -31.00 -29.94 0.66
CA GLN A 295 -31.32 -31.35 0.51
C GLN A 295 -31.34 -32.11 1.84
N VAL A 296 -30.36 -31.88 2.73
CA VAL A 296 -30.32 -32.52 4.06
C VAL A 296 -31.51 -32.08 4.91
N SER A 297 -31.81 -30.78 4.95
CA SER A 297 -32.97 -30.24 5.67
C SER A 297 -34.28 -30.76 5.09
N ALA A 298 -34.41 -30.84 3.76
CA ALA A 298 -35.58 -31.44 3.11
C ALA A 298 -35.73 -32.92 3.49
N ARG A 299 -34.65 -33.70 3.45
CA ARG A 299 -34.66 -35.12 3.86
C ARG A 299 -34.98 -35.31 5.34
N MET A 300 -34.46 -34.46 6.22
CA MET A 300 -34.83 -34.46 7.64
C MET A 300 -36.31 -34.13 7.83
N MET A 301 -36.83 -33.09 7.17
CA MET A 301 -38.26 -32.77 7.21
C MET A 301 -39.11 -33.94 6.69
N THR A 302 -38.75 -34.59 5.59
CA THR A 302 -39.45 -35.77 5.09
C THR A 302 -39.40 -36.94 6.07
N ARG A 303 -38.26 -37.20 6.73
CA ARG A 303 -38.17 -38.24 7.76
C ARG A 303 -39.02 -37.90 8.98
N TYR A 304 -39.01 -36.67 9.44
CA TYR A 304 -39.88 -36.23 10.54
C TYR A 304 -41.36 -36.36 10.16
N GLN A 305 -41.77 -35.90 8.98
CA GLN A 305 -43.14 -36.05 8.49
C GLN A 305 -43.54 -37.54 8.40
N ASN A 306 -42.67 -38.39 7.87
CA ASN A 306 -42.92 -39.83 7.78
C ASN A 306 -43.02 -40.51 9.15
N ASN A 307 -42.23 -40.07 10.14
CA ASN A 307 -42.25 -40.59 11.50
C ASN A 307 -43.41 -40.03 12.36
N TYR A 308 -44.00 -38.89 11.96
CA TYR A 308 -45.15 -38.27 12.63
C TYR A 308 -46.49 -38.56 11.95
N HIS A 309 -46.53 -39.46 10.97
CA HIS A 309 -47.80 -40.11 10.64
C HIS A 309 -48.21 -40.99 11.82
N PHE A 310 -49.06 -40.45 12.69
CA PHE A 310 -49.89 -41.23 13.60
C PHE A 310 -50.90 -42.04 12.77
N GLY A 311 -50.39 -43.04 12.04
CA GLY A 311 -51.18 -44.08 11.41
C GLY A 311 -51.64 -45.05 12.49
N GLY A 312 -52.64 -44.65 13.27
CA GLY A 312 -53.46 -45.59 14.02
C GLY A 312 -54.26 -46.43 13.04
N ASN A 313 -53.74 -47.62 12.72
CA ASN A 313 -54.59 -48.72 12.28
C ASN A 313 -54.93 -49.54 13.53
N LEU A 314 -56.09 -49.25 14.11
CA LEU A 314 -57.13 -50.17 14.60
C LEU A 314 -58.18 -49.37 15.37
#